data_AF-A0A2U3AYU3-F1
#
_entry.id   AF-A0A2U3AYU3-F1
#
_cell.length_a   1.000
_cell.length_b   1.000
_cell.length_c   1.000
_cell.angle_alpha   90.00
_cell.angle_beta   90.00
_cell.angle_gamma   90.00
#
_symmetry.space_group_name_H-M   'P 1'
#
loop_
_entity.id
_entity.type
_entity.pdbx_description
1 polymer ?
#
loop_
_entity_poly.entity_id
_entity_poly.type
_entity_poly.pdbx_seq_one_letter_code
_entity_poly.pdbx_strand_id
1 'polypeptide(L)'
;MKKILFLFLVVWNFSNLQSQNFDALDAFLETLYKDQKMMGNLTMTKDGNTVYSKSVGYQFVSKEANKLITESSKFRIGSITKTFTAVLIFQLIDENKISLDQPLSKYYPQIPGSEHITIRNMLNHSSGLFNIPADENFNEQIETSKAQMLTMMANHKPDFEAGTKHEYSNTNYVLLGYILEDLEKAPYSKILNSRIVNKLELKNTYFGSVINTSNNECLSYYYKDDGSLHEANQAILTIPGGAGGIVSNPSDLVVFINALFNGKLMSEKSFKIMTTINKEYGSGIMSAKKGGMTIFAHNGTIDFFRSMYIYIPEQKLAIALNTNTLDYGLMPIMFNAIAAIKEEELNMPVSTTISLNKIELNKYVGIYKSKDLPFNLVFETDGKVLKGAPEGSELKILKATNKDEFVLESLGVVLNFNLETNSLLFKQPGESPKTLTKIN
;
A
#
# COMPACT_ATOMS: atom_id res chain seq x y z
N MET A 1 -64.61 -19.33 -20.53
CA MET A 1 -63.97 -19.59 -19.22
C MET A 1 -62.57 -19.00 -19.25
N LYS A 2 -62.28 -18.03 -18.37
CA LYS A 2 -60.97 -17.38 -18.18
C LYS A 2 -60.09 -18.21 -17.25
N LYS A 3 -58.81 -18.41 -17.59
CA LYS A 3 -57.64 -18.57 -16.67
C LYS A 3 -56.38 -18.27 -17.54
N ILE A 4 -55.80 -17.08 -17.57
CA ILE A 4 -54.92 -16.37 -16.61
C ILE A 4 -53.76 -17.25 -16.08
N LEU A 5 -52.59 -17.04 -16.71
CA LEU A 5 -51.24 -16.79 -16.20
C LEU A 5 -50.80 -17.38 -14.83
N PHE A 6 -49.69 -18.13 -14.83
CA PHE A 6 -48.68 -18.05 -13.77
C PHE A 6 -47.28 -18.27 -14.38
N LEU A 7 -46.58 -17.16 -14.56
CA LEU A 7 -45.15 -17.09 -14.83
C LEU A 7 -44.64 -16.07 -13.82
N PHE A 8 -43.89 -16.45 -12.78
CA PHE A 8 -42.96 -15.58 -12.05
C PHE A 8 -42.23 -16.32 -10.91
N LEU A 9 -41.00 -15.84 -10.66
CA LEU A 9 -40.14 -16.00 -9.47
C LEU A 9 -39.10 -17.12 -9.46
N VAL A 10 -38.06 -16.95 -10.29
CA VAL A 10 -36.68 -17.34 -9.94
C VAL A 10 -35.74 -16.17 -10.26
N VAL A 11 -35.92 -15.04 -9.58
CA VAL A 11 -34.94 -13.94 -9.59
C VAL A 11 -35.03 -13.21 -8.23
N TRP A 12 -34.47 -13.78 -7.15
CA TRP A 12 -34.26 -12.98 -5.93
C TRP A 12 -33.25 -13.49 -4.87
N ASN A 13 -32.23 -14.26 -5.24
CA ASN A 13 -31.24 -14.73 -4.24
C ASN A 13 -29.80 -14.24 -4.46
N PHE A 14 -29.45 -13.68 -5.63
CA PHE A 14 -28.07 -13.20 -5.86
C PHE A 14 -27.80 -11.84 -5.20
N SER A 15 -28.78 -10.95 -5.14
CA SER A 15 -28.59 -9.60 -4.56
C SER A 15 -28.41 -9.62 -3.03
N ASN A 16 -29.01 -10.59 -2.34
CA ASN A 16 -28.99 -10.66 -0.88
C ASN A 16 -27.64 -11.13 -0.32
N LEU A 17 -26.95 -12.03 -1.03
CA LEU A 17 -25.69 -12.61 -0.55
C LEU A 17 -24.51 -11.64 -0.70
N GLN A 18 -24.46 -10.89 -1.81
CA GLN A 18 -23.48 -9.82 -2.00
C GLN A 18 -23.67 -8.68 -0.98
N SER A 19 -24.92 -8.32 -0.67
CA SER A 19 -25.23 -7.34 0.39
C SER A 19 -24.70 -7.79 1.75
N GLN A 20 -24.90 -9.07 2.09
CA GLN A 20 -24.48 -9.62 3.38
C GLN A 20 -22.96 -9.59 3.60
N ASN A 21 -22.15 -9.80 2.55
CA ASN A 21 -20.69 -9.76 2.66
C ASN A 21 -20.13 -8.33 2.76
N PHE A 22 -20.82 -7.34 2.19
CA PHE A 22 -20.47 -5.94 2.44
C PHE A 22 -20.87 -5.49 3.84
N ASP A 23 -21.96 -5.99 4.41
CA ASP A 23 -22.28 -5.75 5.83
C ASP A 23 -21.20 -6.33 6.76
N ALA A 24 -20.65 -7.51 6.42
CA ALA A 24 -19.52 -8.09 7.14
C ALA A 24 -18.24 -7.25 6.99
N LEU A 25 -17.97 -6.69 5.81
CA LEU A 25 -16.83 -5.79 5.57
C LEU A 25 -16.99 -4.47 6.34
N ASP A 26 -18.22 -3.94 6.41
CA ASP A 26 -18.56 -2.80 7.25
C ASP A 26 -18.25 -3.08 8.71
N ALA A 27 -18.74 -4.21 9.24
CA ALA A 27 -18.46 -4.62 10.61
C ALA A 27 -16.96 -4.79 10.86
N PHE A 28 -16.22 -5.35 9.91
CA PHE A 28 -14.77 -5.48 9.98
C PHE A 28 -14.06 -4.12 10.12
N LEU A 29 -14.37 -3.15 9.24
CA LEU A 29 -13.76 -1.82 9.29
C LEU A 29 -14.17 -1.04 10.55
N GLU A 30 -15.42 -1.15 10.98
CA GLU A 30 -15.92 -0.55 12.23
C GLU A 30 -15.24 -1.14 13.46
N THR A 31 -14.96 -2.46 13.49
CA THR A 31 -14.20 -3.07 14.57
C THR A 31 -12.76 -2.56 14.59
N LEU A 32 -12.08 -2.45 13.44
CA LEU A 32 -10.75 -1.85 13.40
C LEU A 32 -10.73 -0.42 13.93
N TYR A 33 -11.76 0.37 13.63
CA TYR A 33 -11.91 1.72 14.17
C TYR A 33 -12.15 1.71 15.69
N LYS A 34 -13.10 0.92 16.18
CA LYS A 34 -13.42 0.81 17.62
C LYS A 34 -12.23 0.32 18.45
N ASP A 35 -11.44 -0.59 17.90
CA ASP A 35 -10.23 -1.13 18.51
C ASP A 35 -9.02 -0.17 18.36
N GLN A 36 -9.23 1.07 17.90
CA GLN A 36 -8.18 2.08 17.72
C GLN A 36 -7.08 1.68 16.72
N LYS A 37 -7.40 0.76 15.81
CA LYS A 37 -6.44 0.25 14.82
C LYS A 37 -6.47 1.02 13.50
N MET A 38 -7.52 1.80 13.22
CA MET A 38 -7.69 2.43 11.92
C MET A 38 -8.65 3.63 11.93
N MET A 39 -8.32 4.66 11.16
CA MET A 39 -9.30 5.60 10.62
C MET A 39 -8.98 5.82 9.14
N GLY A 40 -9.98 5.77 8.28
CA GLY A 40 -9.73 5.84 6.84
C GLY A 40 -10.95 5.63 5.97
N ASN A 41 -10.69 5.50 4.67
CA ASN A 41 -11.67 5.27 3.64
C ASN A 41 -11.20 4.14 2.71
N LEU A 42 -12.10 3.23 2.35
CA LEU A 42 -11.90 2.12 1.41
C LEU A 42 -12.91 2.24 0.27
N THR A 43 -12.45 2.20 -0.98
CA THR A 43 -13.33 2.17 -2.17
C THR A 43 -12.95 1.01 -3.09
N MET A 44 -13.96 0.33 -3.62
CA MET A 44 -13.80 -0.77 -4.58
C MET A 44 -14.59 -0.51 -5.85
N THR A 45 -14.00 -0.86 -6.99
CA THR A 45 -14.67 -0.86 -8.29
C THR A 45 -14.55 -2.22 -8.96
N LYS A 46 -15.62 -2.64 -9.62
CA LYS A 46 -15.69 -3.85 -10.44
C LYS A 46 -16.20 -3.46 -11.82
N ASP A 47 -15.48 -3.88 -12.86
CA ASP A 47 -15.80 -3.50 -14.25
C ASP A 47 -15.89 -1.97 -14.45
N GLY A 48 -15.08 -1.22 -13.69
CA GLY A 48 -15.05 0.25 -13.71
C GLY A 48 -16.17 0.95 -12.94
N ASN A 49 -17.11 0.22 -12.34
CA ASN A 49 -18.19 0.79 -11.53
C ASN A 49 -17.89 0.64 -10.05
N THR A 50 -18.16 1.67 -9.24
CA THR A 50 -18.05 1.59 -7.77
C THR A 50 -19.07 0.59 -7.23
N VAL A 51 -18.60 -0.40 -6.49
CA VAL A 51 -19.44 -1.44 -5.86
C VAL A 51 -19.44 -1.35 -4.34
N TYR A 52 -18.46 -0.66 -3.75
CA TYR A 52 -18.36 -0.49 -2.31
C TYR A 52 -17.56 0.77 -1.98
N SER A 53 -17.96 1.48 -0.94
CA SER A 53 -17.26 2.63 -0.39
C SER A 53 -17.63 2.78 1.09
N LYS A 54 -16.62 2.85 1.97
CA LYS A 54 -16.84 2.98 3.41
C LYS A 54 -15.76 3.82 4.06
N SER A 55 -16.20 4.77 4.87
CA SER A 55 -15.35 5.61 5.72
C SER A 55 -15.58 5.27 7.20
N VAL A 56 -14.50 5.23 7.98
CA VAL A 56 -14.53 5.02 9.44
C VAL A 56 -13.59 6.01 10.14
N GLY A 57 -14.03 6.53 11.28
CA GLY A 57 -13.24 7.46 12.11
C GLY A 57 -13.29 8.93 11.69
N TYR A 58 -12.29 9.69 12.12
CA TYR A 58 -12.29 11.16 12.06
C TYR A 58 -11.25 11.72 11.08
N GLN A 59 -11.68 12.69 10.27
CA GLN A 59 -10.81 13.54 9.46
C GLN A 59 -9.91 14.38 10.37
N PHE A 60 -10.50 14.95 11.42
CA PHE A 60 -9.75 15.58 12.50
C PHE A 60 -10.47 15.48 13.85
N VAL A 61 -9.69 15.58 14.93
CA VAL A 61 -10.12 15.62 16.32
C VAL A 61 -9.60 16.93 16.93
N SER A 62 -10.46 17.73 17.55
CA SER A 62 -10.07 18.97 18.23
C SER A 62 -10.79 19.12 19.57
N LYS A 63 -10.47 20.17 20.33
CA LYS A 63 -11.18 20.47 21.58
C LYS A 63 -12.60 20.97 21.35
N GLU A 64 -12.84 21.61 20.21
CA GLU A 64 -14.10 22.25 19.84
C GLU A 64 -15.07 21.27 19.18
N ALA A 65 -14.59 20.49 18.20
CA ALA A 65 -15.40 19.51 17.49
C ALA A 65 -14.55 18.46 16.76
N ASN A 66 -15.10 17.27 16.62
CA ASN A 66 -14.55 16.23 15.74
C ASN A 66 -15.28 16.25 14.41
N LYS A 67 -14.57 16.01 13.30
CA LYS A 67 -15.17 15.87 11.97
C LYS A 67 -14.94 14.45 11.46
N LEU A 68 -16.02 13.77 11.09
CA LEU A 68 -15.97 12.42 10.52
C LEU A 68 -15.30 12.41 9.14
N ILE A 69 -14.64 11.30 8.82
CA ILE A 69 -14.20 11.00 7.45
C ILE A 69 -15.44 10.80 6.58
N THR A 70 -15.38 11.33 5.36
CA THR A 70 -16.36 11.10 4.31
C THR A 70 -15.66 10.61 3.05
N GLU A 71 -16.41 10.21 2.03
CA GLU A 71 -15.84 9.80 0.74
C GLU A 71 -14.98 10.90 0.08
N SER A 72 -15.28 12.18 0.38
CA SER A 72 -14.54 13.35 -0.13
C SER A 72 -13.34 13.77 0.73
N SER A 73 -13.12 13.09 1.85
CA SER A 73 -11.95 13.32 2.71
C SER A 73 -10.68 12.92 1.97
N LYS A 74 -9.66 13.76 2.10
CA LYS A 74 -8.42 13.67 1.33
C LYS A 74 -7.26 13.31 2.24
N PHE A 75 -6.34 12.52 1.70
CA PHE A 75 -5.23 11.94 2.41
C PHE A 75 -3.95 12.16 1.61
N ARG A 76 -2.82 12.29 2.29
CA ARG A 76 -1.50 12.22 1.64
C ARG A 76 -1.25 10.76 1.26
N ILE A 77 -1.01 10.48 -0.02
CA ILE A 77 -0.93 9.09 -0.53
C ILE A 77 0.49 8.53 -0.54
N GLY A 78 1.47 9.33 -0.07
CA GLY A 78 2.88 8.98 -0.04
C GLY A 78 3.33 8.34 -1.35
N SER A 79 3.99 7.19 -1.26
CA SER A 79 4.65 6.54 -2.39
C SER A 79 3.73 6.04 -3.52
N ILE A 80 2.40 6.05 -3.39
CA ILE A 80 1.51 5.89 -4.56
C ILE A 80 1.78 6.99 -5.61
N THR A 81 2.31 8.15 -5.18
CA THR A 81 2.79 9.22 -6.06
C THR A 81 3.76 8.72 -7.14
N LYS A 82 4.56 7.68 -6.86
CA LYS A 82 5.50 7.10 -7.83
C LYS A 82 4.79 6.51 -9.04
N THR A 83 3.61 5.93 -8.87
CA THR A 83 2.79 5.46 -9.99
C THR A 83 2.38 6.62 -10.90
N PHE A 84 1.96 7.76 -10.34
CA PHE A 84 1.63 8.97 -11.12
C PHE A 84 2.85 9.53 -11.84
N THR A 85 3.99 9.68 -11.15
CA THR A 85 5.24 10.15 -11.75
C THR A 85 5.71 9.25 -12.89
N ALA A 86 5.61 7.93 -12.72
CA ALA A 86 5.94 6.98 -13.79
C ALA A 86 5.03 7.17 -15.01
N VAL A 87 3.70 7.35 -14.82
CA VAL A 87 2.78 7.68 -15.93
C VAL A 87 3.21 8.94 -16.66
N LEU A 88 3.55 10.01 -15.94
CA LEU A 88 4.00 11.27 -16.54
C LEU A 88 5.29 11.07 -17.36
N ILE A 89 6.26 10.31 -16.85
CA ILE A 89 7.49 10.00 -17.58
C ILE A 89 7.20 9.19 -18.85
N PHE A 90 6.33 8.18 -18.78
CA PHE A 90 5.94 7.41 -19.96
C PHE A 90 5.18 8.22 -21.01
N GLN A 91 4.36 9.20 -20.60
CA GLN A 91 3.76 10.13 -21.54
C GLN A 91 4.82 10.97 -22.28
N LEU A 92 5.87 11.43 -21.58
CA LEU A 92 6.98 12.14 -22.25
C LEU A 92 7.81 11.21 -23.14
N ILE A 93 7.90 9.91 -22.82
CA ILE A 93 8.53 8.89 -23.68
C ILE A 93 7.72 8.70 -24.97
N ASP A 94 6.38 8.59 -24.86
CA ASP A 94 5.50 8.49 -26.02
C ASP A 94 5.58 9.74 -26.92
N GLU A 95 5.81 10.91 -26.32
CA GLU A 95 6.06 12.18 -27.00
C GLU A 95 7.50 12.32 -27.55
N ASN A 96 8.37 11.31 -27.38
CA ASN A 96 9.79 11.32 -27.74
C ASN A 96 10.62 12.45 -27.10
N LYS A 97 10.15 13.03 -25.99
CA LYS A 97 10.87 14.09 -25.25
C LYS A 97 11.97 13.55 -24.35
N ILE A 98 11.87 12.28 -23.98
CA ILE A 98 12.84 11.54 -23.18
C ILE A 98 12.83 10.07 -23.61
N SER A 99 13.92 9.34 -23.38
CA SER A 99 13.97 7.89 -23.61
C SER A 99 14.34 7.15 -22.34
N LEU A 100 13.96 5.87 -22.26
CA LEU A 100 14.26 5.00 -21.11
C LEU A 100 15.76 4.85 -20.86
N ASP A 101 16.56 4.82 -21.93
CA ASP A 101 18.00 4.59 -21.86
C ASP A 101 18.79 5.92 -21.85
N GLN A 102 18.09 7.06 -21.72
CA GLN A 102 18.75 8.36 -21.57
C GLN A 102 19.47 8.42 -20.21
N PRO A 103 20.75 8.83 -20.18
CA PRO A 103 21.49 8.91 -18.92
C PRO A 103 21.05 10.12 -18.09
N LEU A 104 21.16 9.99 -16.78
CA LEU A 104 20.87 11.04 -15.80
C LEU A 104 21.81 12.24 -15.97
N SER A 105 23.03 12.01 -16.45
CA SER A 105 24.04 13.07 -16.68
C SER A 105 23.60 14.12 -17.70
N LYS A 106 22.61 13.82 -18.56
CA LYS A 106 22.01 14.82 -19.46
C LYS A 106 21.19 15.89 -18.71
N TYR A 107 20.76 15.59 -17.49
CA TYR A 107 19.99 16.50 -16.64
C TYR A 107 20.80 17.00 -15.46
N TYR A 108 21.46 16.09 -14.74
CA TYR A 108 22.17 16.38 -13.49
C TYR A 108 23.56 15.71 -13.49
N PRO A 109 24.51 16.20 -14.30
CA PRO A 109 25.86 15.64 -14.42
C PRO A 109 26.68 15.73 -13.12
N GLN A 110 26.27 16.58 -12.17
CA GLN A 110 26.89 16.69 -10.86
C GLN A 110 26.62 15.50 -9.93
N ILE A 111 25.65 14.64 -10.25
CA ILE A 111 25.34 13.46 -9.44
C ILE A 111 26.36 12.35 -9.77
N PRO A 112 27.07 11.79 -8.77
CA PRO A 112 28.03 10.71 -8.99
C PRO A 112 27.40 9.49 -9.69
N GLY A 113 28.06 8.98 -10.74
CA GLY A 113 27.58 7.84 -11.52
C GLY A 113 26.44 8.14 -12.51
N SER A 114 26.06 9.42 -12.66
CA SER A 114 24.92 9.83 -13.50
C SER A 114 25.05 9.46 -14.98
N GLU A 115 26.27 9.23 -15.48
CA GLU A 115 26.58 8.74 -16.82
C GLU A 115 26.18 7.28 -17.05
N HIS A 116 26.07 6.49 -15.98
CA HIS A 116 25.71 5.08 -16.01
C HIS A 116 24.26 4.82 -15.56
N ILE A 117 23.64 5.80 -14.89
CA ILE A 117 22.26 5.72 -14.42
C ILE A 117 21.32 6.20 -15.52
N THR A 118 20.36 5.36 -15.92
CA THR A 118 19.34 5.73 -16.92
C THR A 118 17.96 6.02 -16.30
N ILE A 119 17.06 6.62 -17.07
CA ILE A 119 15.65 6.79 -16.69
C ILE A 119 15.00 5.46 -16.30
N ARG A 120 15.32 4.38 -17.04
CA ARG A 120 14.87 3.01 -16.74
C ARG A 120 15.31 2.57 -15.35
N ASN A 121 16.57 2.82 -15.00
CA ASN A 121 17.11 2.43 -13.69
C ASN A 121 16.44 3.19 -12.54
N MET A 122 16.09 4.46 -12.75
CA MET A 122 15.35 5.22 -11.74
C MET A 122 13.92 4.68 -11.57
N LEU A 123 13.20 4.44 -12.67
CA LEU A 123 11.82 3.94 -12.65
C LEU A 123 11.69 2.58 -11.96
N ASN A 124 12.68 1.69 -12.11
CA ASN A 124 12.62 0.33 -11.58
C ASN A 124 13.48 0.11 -10.33
N HIS A 125 13.96 1.20 -9.69
CA HIS A 125 14.83 1.14 -8.51
C HIS A 125 16.11 0.31 -8.68
N SER A 126 16.71 0.33 -9.87
CA SER A 126 18.01 -0.30 -10.14
C SER A 126 19.13 0.72 -10.36
N SER A 127 19.00 1.95 -9.87
CA SER A 127 19.96 3.04 -10.11
C SER A 127 21.21 2.96 -9.23
N GLY A 128 21.10 2.40 -8.02
CA GLY A 128 22.13 2.50 -6.99
C GLY A 128 22.20 3.88 -6.32
N LEU A 129 21.26 4.79 -6.60
CA LEU A 129 21.24 6.10 -5.97
C LEU A 129 20.90 6.00 -4.47
N PHE A 130 21.76 6.59 -3.64
CA PHE A 130 21.55 6.73 -2.20
C PHE A 130 20.14 7.26 -1.91
N ASN A 131 19.45 6.64 -0.96
CA ASN A 131 18.09 7.03 -0.58
C ASN A 131 18.14 8.23 0.38
N ILE A 132 17.90 9.43 -0.14
CA ILE A 132 18.04 10.72 0.58
C ILE A 132 17.41 10.78 1.99
N PRO A 133 16.24 10.16 2.27
CA PRO A 133 15.72 10.11 3.63
C PRO A 133 16.64 9.48 4.69
N ALA A 134 17.71 8.79 4.29
CA ALA A 134 18.74 8.26 5.17
C ALA A 134 19.95 9.21 5.39
N ASP A 135 19.98 10.38 4.75
CA ASP A 135 21.00 11.42 5.00
C ASP A 135 20.77 12.06 6.37
N GLU A 136 21.85 12.26 7.13
CA GLU A 136 21.80 12.84 8.48
C GLU A 136 21.27 14.29 8.52
N ASN A 137 21.41 15.03 7.41
CA ASN A 137 20.93 16.40 7.23
C ASN A 137 19.55 16.46 6.59
N PHE A 138 18.95 15.31 6.23
CA PHE A 138 17.61 15.28 5.67
C PHE A 138 16.56 15.52 6.76
N ASN A 139 15.71 16.52 6.53
CA ASN A 139 14.54 16.76 7.36
C ASN A 139 13.35 17.15 6.48
N GLU A 140 12.34 16.29 6.45
CA GLU A 140 11.13 16.50 5.64
C GLU A 140 10.23 17.64 6.13
N GLN A 141 10.50 18.22 7.29
CA GLN A 141 9.78 19.35 7.87
C GLN A 141 10.51 20.70 7.62
N ILE A 142 11.68 20.68 7.00
CA ILE A 142 12.46 21.87 6.67
C ILE A 142 12.41 22.09 5.16
N GLU A 143 12.02 23.30 4.75
CA GLU A 143 11.97 23.65 3.34
C GLU A 143 13.36 23.60 2.73
N THR A 144 13.49 22.79 1.68
CA THR A 144 14.72 22.57 0.95
C THR A 144 14.46 22.82 -0.52
N SER A 145 15.18 23.77 -1.10
CA SER A 145 15.07 24.07 -2.53
C SER A 145 15.59 22.91 -3.39
N LYS A 146 15.15 22.83 -4.65
CA LYS A 146 15.69 21.88 -5.64
C LYS A 146 17.23 21.93 -5.71
N ALA A 147 17.83 23.12 -5.64
CA ALA A 147 19.29 23.27 -5.68
C ALA A 147 19.96 22.65 -4.45
N GLN A 148 19.44 22.90 -3.25
CA GLN A 148 19.97 22.30 -2.02
C GLN A 148 19.80 20.77 -2.02
N MET A 149 18.65 20.28 -2.49
CA MET A 149 18.39 18.85 -2.60
C MET A 149 19.35 18.17 -3.58
N LEU A 150 19.62 18.78 -4.74
CA LEU A 150 20.61 18.29 -5.70
C LEU A 150 22.03 18.31 -5.12
N THR A 151 22.40 19.34 -4.35
CA THR A 151 23.69 19.38 -3.65
C THR A 151 23.81 18.26 -2.62
N MET A 152 22.76 17.99 -1.84
CA MET A 152 22.72 16.88 -0.89
C MET A 152 22.89 15.53 -1.62
N MET A 153 22.17 15.31 -2.71
CA MET A 153 22.29 14.10 -3.54
C MET A 153 23.69 13.94 -4.14
N ALA A 154 24.35 15.03 -4.54
CA ALA A 154 25.68 15.00 -5.12
C ALA A 154 26.79 14.64 -4.12
N ASN A 155 26.51 14.73 -2.81
CA ASN A 155 27.47 14.36 -1.77
C ASN A 155 27.53 12.85 -1.49
N HIS A 156 26.62 12.06 -2.08
CA HIS A 156 26.59 10.61 -1.92
C HIS A 156 27.14 9.88 -3.14
N LYS A 157 27.90 8.82 -2.89
CA LYS A 157 28.27 7.85 -3.93
C LYS A 157 27.12 6.88 -4.17
N PRO A 158 27.03 6.25 -5.35
CA PRO A 158 26.08 5.16 -5.55
C PRO A 158 26.37 3.99 -4.59
N ASP A 159 25.32 3.40 -4.03
CA ASP A 159 25.39 2.22 -3.14
C ASP A 159 25.80 0.95 -3.92
N PHE A 160 25.52 0.93 -5.23
CA PHE A 160 25.92 -0.13 -6.16
C PHE A 160 25.90 0.37 -7.61
N GLU A 161 26.49 -0.41 -8.52
CA GLU A 161 26.49 -0.10 -9.94
C GLU A 161 25.09 -0.21 -10.56
N ALA A 162 24.68 0.79 -11.35
CA ALA A 162 23.37 0.81 -11.98
C ALA A 162 23.07 -0.47 -12.78
N GLY A 163 21.89 -1.04 -12.56
CA GLY A 163 21.40 -2.25 -13.21
C GLY A 163 21.82 -3.57 -12.55
N THR A 164 22.76 -3.55 -11.60
CA THR A 164 23.27 -4.80 -10.97
C THR A 164 22.38 -5.31 -9.83
N LYS A 165 21.65 -4.42 -9.15
CA LYS A 165 20.74 -4.75 -8.04
C LYS A 165 19.44 -3.96 -8.15
N HIS A 166 18.48 -4.34 -7.32
CA HIS A 166 17.23 -3.62 -7.12
C HIS A 166 17.14 -3.23 -5.64
N GLU A 167 17.08 -1.93 -5.37
CA GLU A 167 16.97 -1.38 -4.02
C GLU A 167 16.16 -0.08 -4.06
N TYR A 168 15.12 -0.03 -3.22
CA TYR A 168 14.20 1.08 -3.20
C TYR A 168 14.88 2.38 -2.78
N SER A 169 14.68 3.44 -3.56
CA SER A 169 15.24 4.77 -3.30
C SER A 169 14.27 5.85 -3.73
N ASN A 170 13.91 6.73 -2.80
CA ASN A 170 13.05 7.89 -3.07
C ASN A 170 13.73 8.90 -4.00
N THR A 171 15.06 8.99 -3.93
CA THR A 171 15.90 9.84 -4.78
C THR A 171 15.59 9.68 -6.25
N ASN A 172 15.37 8.45 -6.71
CA ASN A 172 14.97 8.15 -8.08
C ASN A 172 13.75 8.97 -8.52
N TYR A 173 12.70 8.95 -7.71
CA TYR A 173 11.42 9.57 -8.06
C TYR A 173 11.37 11.07 -7.76
N VAL A 174 12.20 11.56 -6.83
CA VAL A 174 12.43 13.00 -6.68
C VAL A 174 13.10 13.54 -7.94
N LEU A 175 14.17 12.89 -8.42
CA LEU A 175 14.88 13.29 -9.65
C LEU A 175 14.00 13.16 -10.90
N LEU A 176 13.19 12.10 -11.03
CA LEU A 176 12.20 12.00 -12.11
C LEU A 176 11.19 13.15 -12.06
N GLY A 177 10.76 13.56 -10.86
CA GLY A 177 9.94 14.76 -10.66
C GLY A 177 10.62 16.02 -11.18
N TYR A 178 11.89 16.24 -10.82
CA TYR A 178 12.65 17.40 -11.30
C TYR A 178 12.90 17.38 -12.82
N ILE A 179 13.09 16.20 -13.41
CA ILE A 179 13.24 16.04 -14.87
C ILE A 179 11.94 16.42 -15.59
N LEU A 180 10.78 16.04 -15.05
CA LEU A 180 9.48 16.47 -15.59
C LEU A 180 9.39 18.00 -15.61
N GLU A 181 9.73 18.65 -14.51
CA GLU A 181 9.73 20.12 -14.41
C GLU A 181 10.70 20.78 -15.39
N ASP A 182 11.89 20.21 -15.55
CA ASP A 182 12.91 20.75 -16.46
C ASP A 182 12.54 20.59 -17.94
N LEU A 183 11.84 19.51 -18.31
CA LEU A 183 11.39 19.26 -19.68
C LEU A 183 10.15 20.09 -20.05
N GLU A 184 9.19 20.21 -19.13
CA GLU A 184 7.92 20.91 -19.38
C GLU A 184 7.97 22.40 -19.00
N LYS A 185 9.03 22.85 -18.32
CA LYS A 185 9.20 24.23 -17.81
C LYS A 185 8.00 24.69 -16.97
N ALA A 186 7.45 23.76 -16.19
CA ALA A 186 6.30 23.97 -15.32
C ALA A 186 6.52 23.22 -14.00
N PRO A 187 5.96 23.71 -12.87
CA PRO A 187 6.06 22.98 -11.61
C PRO A 187 5.28 21.66 -11.68
N TYR A 188 5.72 20.67 -10.92
CA TYR A 188 5.13 19.32 -10.92
C TYR A 188 3.61 19.35 -10.71
N SER A 189 3.10 20.28 -9.88
CA SER A 189 1.67 20.48 -9.64
C SER A 189 0.87 20.79 -10.91
N LYS A 190 1.42 21.59 -11.84
CA LYS A 190 0.79 21.94 -13.12
C LYS A 190 0.91 20.81 -14.14
N ILE A 191 2.02 20.09 -14.12
CA ILE A 191 2.24 18.91 -14.97
C ILE A 191 1.23 17.81 -14.60
N LEU A 192 1.16 17.44 -13.32
CA LEU A 192 0.19 16.49 -12.79
C LEU A 192 -1.25 16.89 -13.15
N ASN A 193 -1.58 18.18 -12.94
CA ASN A 193 -2.93 18.67 -13.15
C ASN A 193 -3.36 18.58 -14.64
N SER A 194 -2.53 19.06 -15.54
CA SER A 194 -2.82 19.10 -16.98
C SER A 194 -2.79 17.72 -17.65
N ARG A 195 -1.87 16.84 -17.22
CA ARG A 195 -1.62 15.57 -17.90
C ARG A 195 -2.47 14.41 -17.38
N ILE A 196 -2.91 14.45 -16.13
CA ILE A 196 -3.67 13.36 -15.49
C ILE A 196 -4.98 13.89 -14.88
N VAL A 197 -4.90 14.81 -13.90
CA VAL A 197 -6.05 15.17 -13.04
C VAL A 197 -7.22 15.70 -13.86
N ASN A 198 -7.00 16.68 -14.74
CA ASN A 198 -8.09 17.27 -15.52
C ASN A 198 -8.64 16.30 -16.57
N LYS A 199 -7.81 15.42 -17.12
CA LYS A 199 -8.23 14.45 -18.15
C LYS A 199 -9.11 13.34 -17.58
N LEU A 200 -8.90 13.01 -16.32
CA LEU A 200 -9.65 11.98 -15.59
C LEU A 200 -10.68 12.55 -14.62
N GLU A 201 -10.80 13.89 -14.55
CA GLU A 201 -11.68 14.60 -13.62
C GLU A 201 -11.48 14.20 -12.14
N LEU A 202 -10.22 14.04 -11.72
CA LEU A 202 -9.87 13.65 -10.35
C LEU A 202 -10.05 14.82 -9.36
N LYS A 203 -11.27 15.03 -8.87
CA LYS A 203 -11.69 16.22 -8.09
C LYS A 203 -10.97 16.39 -6.76
N ASN A 204 -10.40 15.32 -6.22
CA ASN A 204 -9.77 15.27 -4.91
C ASN A 204 -8.25 15.06 -4.99
N THR A 205 -7.68 15.04 -6.22
CA THR A 205 -6.28 14.72 -6.45
C THR A 205 -5.47 15.93 -6.90
N TYR A 206 -4.41 16.25 -6.17
CA TYR A 206 -3.51 17.35 -6.48
C TYR A 206 -2.15 17.17 -5.80
N PHE A 207 -1.18 17.99 -6.20
CA PHE A 207 0.07 18.12 -5.47
C PHE A 207 -0.18 18.91 -4.19
N GLY A 208 0.10 18.31 -3.03
CA GLY A 208 -0.33 18.87 -1.75
C GLY A 208 0.56 20.01 -1.23
N SER A 209 0.07 20.66 -0.17
CA SER A 209 0.73 21.72 0.58
C SER A 209 0.56 21.50 2.09
N VAL A 210 0.67 22.57 2.88
CA VAL A 210 0.23 22.56 4.29
C VAL A 210 -1.23 22.11 4.36
N ILE A 211 -1.54 21.23 5.32
CA ILE A 211 -2.87 20.62 5.43
C ILE A 211 -3.95 21.68 5.69
N ASN A 212 -5.01 21.65 4.90
CA ASN A 212 -6.19 22.51 5.05
C ASN A 212 -7.46 21.68 5.36
N THR A 213 -7.82 21.58 6.64
CA THR A 213 -8.97 20.81 7.11
C THR A 213 -10.32 21.32 6.59
N SER A 214 -10.41 22.62 6.24
CA SER A 214 -11.58 23.21 5.58
C SER A 214 -11.79 22.68 4.16
N ASN A 215 -10.72 22.17 3.51
CA ASN A 215 -10.77 21.52 2.20
C ASN A 215 -10.96 19.99 2.30
N ASN A 216 -11.51 19.49 3.41
CA ASN A 216 -11.66 18.06 3.72
C ASN A 216 -10.34 17.27 3.76
N GLU A 217 -9.18 17.93 3.94
CA GLU A 217 -7.92 17.24 4.15
C GLU A 217 -7.85 16.69 5.59
N CYS A 218 -7.48 15.42 5.72
CA CYS A 218 -7.32 14.78 7.02
C CYS A 218 -6.03 15.27 7.69
N LEU A 219 -6.04 15.36 9.02
CA LEU A 219 -4.81 15.32 9.81
C LEU A 219 -4.43 13.85 10.03
N SER A 220 -3.15 13.56 10.25
CA SER A 220 -2.71 12.19 10.59
C SER A 220 -2.36 12.05 12.06
N TYR A 221 -2.51 10.83 12.57
CA TYR A 221 -2.47 10.54 14.00
C TYR A 221 -1.76 9.24 14.31
N TYR A 222 -1.33 9.12 15.56
CA TYR A 222 -0.82 7.89 16.15
C TYR A 222 -1.37 7.68 17.55
N TYR A 223 -1.50 6.42 17.95
CA TYR A 223 -1.85 6.05 19.32
C TYR A 223 -0.58 5.81 20.13
N LYS A 224 -0.56 6.28 21.38
CA LYS A 224 0.45 5.87 22.37
C LYS A 224 0.01 4.61 23.11
N ASP A 225 0.92 4.02 23.87
CA ASP A 225 0.66 2.79 24.66
C ASP A 225 -0.48 2.95 25.67
N ASP A 226 -0.80 4.18 26.10
CA ASP A 226 -1.93 4.50 26.97
C ASP A 226 -3.28 4.65 26.23
N GLY A 227 -3.29 4.41 24.91
CA GLY A 227 -4.47 4.55 24.04
C GLY A 227 -4.82 5.99 23.67
N SER A 228 -4.01 6.98 24.06
CA SER A 228 -4.25 8.37 23.69
C SER A 228 -3.88 8.64 22.23
N LEU A 229 -4.74 9.37 21.52
CA LEU A 229 -4.55 9.77 20.12
C LEU A 229 -3.75 11.09 20.06
N HIS A 230 -2.66 11.11 19.30
CA HIS A 230 -1.81 12.28 19.10
C HIS A 230 -1.74 12.66 17.63
N GLU A 231 -1.84 13.96 17.33
CA GLU A 231 -1.59 14.48 15.99
C GLU A 231 -0.11 14.33 15.64
N ALA A 232 0.17 13.93 14.41
CA ALA A 232 1.51 13.79 13.89
C ALA A 232 2.03 15.11 13.30
N ASN A 233 3.36 15.27 13.34
CA ASN A 233 4.01 16.33 12.57
C ASN A 233 3.84 16.09 11.06
N GLN A 234 3.89 17.17 10.28
CA GLN A 234 3.60 17.15 8.86
C GLN A 234 4.87 17.37 8.04
N ALA A 235 5.14 16.50 7.07
CA ALA A 235 6.14 16.74 6.04
C ALA A 235 5.72 17.91 5.12
N ILE A 236 6.71 18.63 4.59
CA ILE A 236 6.57 19.58 3.49
C ILE A 236 6.62 18.79 2.18
N LEU A 237 5.49 18.74 1.45
CA LEU A 237 5.31 17.81 0.32
C LEU A 237 6.20 18.09 -0.91
N THR A 238 6.87 19.24 -0.97
CA THR A 238 7.91 19.52 -1.96
C THR A 238 9.17 18.68 -1.75
N ILE A 239 9.43 18.21 -0.52
CA ILE A 239 10.60 17.39 -0.17
C ILE A 239 10.50 15.98 -0.78
N PRO A 240 9.44 15.18 -0.52
CA PRO A 240 9.27 13.92 -1.23
C PRO A 240 8.86 14.13 -2.69
N GLY A 241 8.28 15.29 -3.07
CA GLY A 241 8.06 15.69 -4.47
C GLY A 241 7.42 14.59 -5.34
N GLY A 242 8.05 14.28 -6.48
CA GLY A 242 7.62 13.20 -7.38
C GLY A 242 7.67 11.78 -6.78
N ALA A 243 8.20 11.62 -5.57
CA ALA A 243 8.22 10.36 -4.83
C ALA A 243 7.06 10.22 -3.84
N GLY A 244 6.43 11.31 -3.38
CA GLY A 244 5.44 11.24 -2.29
C GLY A 244 4.54 12.47 -2.04
N GLY A 245 4.54 13.47 -2.93
CA GLY A 245 3.89 14.76 -2.71
C GLY A 245 2.41 14.87 -3.09
N ILE A 246 1.73 13.78 -3.49
CA ILE A 246 0.33 13.83 -3.91
C ILE A 246 -0.64 13.67 -2.72
N VAL A 247 -1.71 14.46 -2.76
CA VAL A 247 -2.93 14.29 -1.96
C VAL A 247 -4.01 13.73 -2.86
N SER A 248 -4.79 12.76 -2.39
CA SER A 248 -5.90 12.12 -3.12
C SER A 248 -6.89 11.47 -2.15
N ASN A 249 -7.86 10.73 -2.66
CA ASN A 249 -8.77 9.87 -1.90
C ASN A 249 -9.01 8.53 -2.65
N PRO A 250 -9.57 7.51 -1.98
CA PRO A 250 -9.83 6.22 -2.61
C PRO A 250 -10.69 6.31 -3.89
N SER A 251 -11.70 7.19 -3.90
CA SER A 251 -12.60 7.37 -5.05
C SER A 251 -11.89 7.88 -6.30
N ASP A 252 -10.97 8.84 -6.18
CA ASP A 252 -10.14 9.29 -7.31
C ASP A 252 -9.09 8.25 -7.68
N LEU A 253 -8.49 7.57 -6.68
CA LEU A 253 -7.48 6.54 -6.94
C LEU A 253 -8.05 5.40 -7.78
N VAL A 254 -9.24 4.88 -7.50
CA VAL A 254 -9.85 3.83 -8.32
C VAL A 254 -10.14 4.30 -9.75
N VAL A 255 -10.47 5.59 -9.97
CA VAL A 255 -10.60 6.16 -11.33
C VAL A 255 -9.24 6.16 -12.05
N PHE A 256 -8.19 6.64 -11.38
CA PHE A 256 -6.83 6.64 -11.92
C PHE A 256 -6.33 5.22 -12.24
N ILE A 257 -6.53 4.26 -11.34
CA ILE A 257 -6.12 2.87 -11.49
C ILE A 257 -6.83 2.23 -12.68
N ASN A 258 -8.16 2.38 -12.77
CA ASN A 258 -8.91 1.87 -13.91
C ASN A 258 -8.45 2.52 -15.23
N ALA A 259 -8.16 3.82 -15.25
CA ALA A 259 -7.64 4.48 -16.45
C ALA A 259 -6.26 3.95 -16.85
N LEU A 260 -5.37 3.75 -15.88
CA LEU A 260 -4.03 3.22 -16.07
C LEU A 260 -4.06 1.81 -16.67
N PHE A 261 -4.71 0.86 -15.98
CA PHE A 261 -4.67 -0.55 -16.37
C PHE A 261 -5.55 -0.90 -17.57
N ASN A 262 -6.46 -0.01 -17.97
CA ASN A 262 -7.17 -0.10 -19.25
C ASN A 262 -6.44 0.64 -20.40
N GLY A 263 -5.18 1.05 -20.21
CA GLY A 263 -4.34 1.62 -21.26
C GLY A 263 -4.75 3.01 -21.74
N LYS A 264 -5.48 3.79 -20.92
CA LYS A 264 -5.99 5.12 -21.33
C LYS A 264 -4.99 6.26 -21.16
N LEU A 265 -3.87 6.02 -20.47
CA LEU A 265 -2.94 7.09 -20.04
C LEU A 265 -1.65 7.17 -20.85
N MET A 266 -1.32 6.15 -21.63
CA MET A 266 -0.09 6.05 -22.43
C MET A 266 -0.28 5.02 -23.55
N SER A 267 0.68 4.93 -24.46
CA SER A 267 0.70 3.92 -25.52
C SER A 267 0.75 2.50 -24.96
N GLU A 268 0.25 1.52 -25.72
CA GLU A 268 0.33 0.10 -25.36
C GLU A 268 1.77 -0.35 -25.11
N LYS A 269 2.73 0.16 -25.91
CA LYS A 269 4.16 -0.10 -25.74
C LYS A 269 4.66 0.38 -24.37
N SER A 270 4.35 1.63 -24.00
CA SER A 270 4.74 2.20 -22.72
C SER A 270 4.06 1.51 -21.55
N PHE A 271 2.78 1.19 -21.67
CA PHE A 271 2.03 0.44 -20.67
C PHE A 271 2.63 -0.95 -20.42
N LYS A 272 2.96 -1.69 -21.48
CA LYS A 272 3.60 -3.00 -21.38
C LYS A 272 4.95 -2.91 -20.65
N ILE A 273 5.75 -1.88 -20.94
CA ILE A 273 7.03 -1.68 -20.25
C ILE A 273 6.80 -1.33 -18.78
N MET A 274 5.89 -0.40 -18.47
CA MET A 274 5.59 0.04 -17.10
C MET A 274 5.14 -1.12 -16.21
N THR A 275 4.36 -2.04 -16.77
CA THR A 275 3.80 -3.22 -16.08
C THR A 275 4.66 -4.48 -16.20
N THR A 276 5.79 -4.43 -16.93
CA THR A 276 6.75 -5.54 -16.94
C THR A 276 7.54 -5.53 -15.64
N ILE A 277 7.30 -6.55 -14.83
CA ILE A 277 7.88 -6.68 -13.50
C ILE A 277 9.19 -7.46 -13.60
N ASN A 278 10.28 -6.90 -13.09
CA ASN A 278 11.52 -7.63 -12.87
C ASN A 278 11.66 -7.91 -11.37
N LYS A 279 11.59 -9.19 -10.98
CA LYS A 279 11.36 -9.64 -9.60
C LYS A 279 10.01 -9.18 -9.07
N GLU A 280 9.96 -8.13 -8.24
CA GLU A 280 8.76 -7.69 -7.52
C GLU A 280 8.31 -6.26 -7.89
N TYR A 281 9.09 -5.55 -8.72
CA TYR A 281 8.84 -4.15 -9.07
C TYR A 281 8.97 -3.89 -10.58
N GLY A 282 8.04 -3.11 -11.13
CA GLY A 282 8.04 -2.57 -12.49
C GLY A 282 8.48 -1.11 -12.50
N SER A 283 7.73 -0.24 -13.20
CA SER A 283 7.97 1.21 -13.15
C SER A 283 6.89 1.89 -12.31
N GLY A 284 7.16 2.05 -11.01
CA GLY A 284 6.20 2.68 -10.08
C GLY A 284 5.00 1.79 -9.75
N ILE A 285 5.12 0.48 -10.00
CA ILE A 285 4.09 -0.55 -9.79
C ILE A 285 4.78 -1.79 -9.21
N MET A 286 4.21 -2.34 -8.14
CA MET A 286 4.57 -3.64 -7.58
C MET A 286 3.64 -4.70 -8.16
N SER A 287 4.06 -5.97 -8.13
CA SER A 287 3.13 -7.06 -8.42
C SER A 287 3.34 -8.27 -7.53
N ALA A 288 2.27 -9.00 -7.30
CA ALA A 288 2.30 -10.35 -6.75
C ALA A 288 1.43 -11.28 -7.60
N LYS A 289 1.73 -12.57 -7.56
CA LYS A 289 0.84 -13.62 -8.09
C LYS A 289 0.22 -14.39 -6.93
N LYS A 290 -1.10 -14.56 -6.95
CA LYS A 290 -1.82 -15.32 -5.91
C LYS A 290 -3.03 -16.04 -6.49
N GLY A 291 -3.13 -17.35 -6.23
CA GLY A 291 -4.27 -18.16 -6.69
C GLY A 291 -4.51 -18.09 -8.21
N GLY A 292 -3.43 -18.01 -9.01
CA GLY A 292 -3.51 -17.84 -10.46
C GLY A 292 -3.82 -16.43 -10.96
N MET A 293 -4.04 -15.45 -10.07
CA MET A 293 -4.31 -14.05 -10.42
C MET A 293 -3.06 -13.19 -10.29
N THR A 294 -2.96 -12.19 -11.15
CA THR A 294 -1.95 -11.13 -11.03
C THR A 294 -2.55 -9.98 -10.24
N ILE A 295 -1.85 -9.55 -9.19
CA ILE A 295 -2.23 -8.39 -8.38
C ILE A 295 -1.17 -7.32 -8.62
N PHE A 296 -1.55 -6.25 -9.31
CA PHE A 296 -0.74 -5.03 -9.37
C PHE A 296 -1.05 -4.16 -8.17
N ALA A 297 -0.04 -3.51 -7.60
CA ALA A 297 -0.22 -2.75 -6.38
C ALA A 297 0.79 -1.59 -6.27
N HIS A 298 0.50 -0.67 -5.38
CA HIS A 298 1.52 0.15 -4.73
C HIS A 298 1.00 0.59 -3.37
N ASN A 299 1.89 0.78 -2.40
CA ASN A 299 1.56 1.34 -1.10
C ASN A 299 2.22 2.71 -0.89
N GLY A 300 1.78 3.41 0.15
CA GLY A 300 2.32 4.71 0.50
C GLY A 300 2.35 4.90 2.00
N THR A 301 3.39 5.58 2.46
CA THR A 301 3.53 6.06 3.83
C THR A 301 4.14 7.45 3.78
N ILE A 302 3.56 8.37 4.53
CA ILE A 302 4.06 9.72 4.77
C ILE A 302 3.38 10.24 6.04
N ASP A 303 4.13 10.84 6.95
CA ASP A 303 3.64 11.12 8.31
C ASP A 303 3.05 9.82 8.92
N PHE A 304 1.82 9.86 9.42
CA PHE A 304 1.05 8.68 9.83
C PHE A 304 -0.04 8.26 8.84
N PHE A 305 -0.04 8.83 7.63
CA PHE A 305 -0.88 8.32 6.56
C PHE A 305 -0.36 6.96 6.08
N ARG A 306 -1.28 6.02 5.85
CA ARG A 306 -1.00 4.79 5.10
C ARG A 306 -1.97 4.69 3.94
N SER A 307 -1.48 4.18 2.83
CA SER A 307 -2.31 3.98 1.65
C SER A 307 -1.88 2.76 0.88
N MET A 308 -2.82 2.18 0.17
CA MET A 308 -2.56 1.09 -0.74
C MET A 308 -3.62 1.07 -1.81
N TYR A 309 -3.20 0.78 -3.03
CA TYR A 309 -4.11 0.29 -4.04
C TYR A 309 -3.72 -1.09 -4.53
N ILE A 310 -4.72 -1.83 -5.01
CA ILE A 310 -4.53 -3.03 -5.80
C ILE A 310 -5.41 -3.02 -7.04
N TYR A 311 -4.94 -3.67 -8.09
CA TYR A 311 -5.69 -3.96 -9.31
C TYR A 311 -5.51 -5.41 -9.72
N ILE A 312 -6.61 -6.10 -10.00
CA ILE A 312 -6.64 -7.49 -10.45
C ILE A 312 -7.24 -7.52 -11.86
N PRO A 313 -6.40 -7.58 -12.93
CA PRO A 313 -6.86 -7.50 -14.32
C PRO A 313 -7.87 -8.58 -14.69
N GLU A 314 -7.63 -9.82 -14.25
CA GLU A 314 -8.49 -10.98 -14.56
C GLU A 314 -9.92 -10.79 -14.01
N GLN A 315 -10.06 -9.92 -13.01
CA GLN A 315 -11.32 -9.58 -12.39
C GLN A 315 -11.80 -8.16 -12.71
N LYS A 316 -11.01 -7.33 -13.39
CA LYS A 316 -11.25 -5.88 -13.54
C LYS A 316 -11.66 -5.23 -12.21
N LEU A 317 -10.96 -5.61 -11.15
CA LEU A 317 -11.21 -5.17 -9.78
C LEU A 317 -10.13 -4.18 -9.36
N ALA A 318 -10.52 -2.96 -8.99
CA ALA A 318 -9.62 -1.98 -8.37
C ALA A 318 -10.09 -1.70 -6.94
N ILE A 319 -9.15 -1.71 -5.99
CA ILE A 319 -9.41 -1.40 -4.59
C ILE A 319 -8.39 -0.35 -4.15
N ALA A 320 -8.85 0.70 -3.48
CA ALA A 320 -7.99 1.72 -2.91
C ALA A 320 -8.36 1.96 -1.44
N LEU A 321 -7.34 2.09 -0.60
CA LEU A 321 -7.44 2.40 0.81
C LEU A 321 -6.54 3.59 1.15
N ASN A 322 -7.08 4.53 1.89
CA ASN A 322 -6.32 5.61 2.51
C ASN A 322 -6.70 5.72 3.97
N THR A 323 -5.69 5.80 4.84
CA THR A 323 -5.87 5.94 6.28
C THR A 323 -5.06 7.12 6.78
N ASN A 324 -5.55 7.78 7.82
CA ASN A 324 -4.83 8.81 8.56
C ASN A 324 -4.35 8.33 9.94
N THR A 325 -4.63 7.07 10.27
CA THR A 325 -3.94 6.27 11.29
C THR A 325 -4.11 4.80 10.92
N LEU A 326 -3.10 3.97 11.17
CA LEU A 326 -3.19 2.52 10.96
C LEU A 326 -2.21 1.78 11.87
N ASP A 327 -2.77 1.04 12.82
CA ASP A 327 -2.10 0.01 13.61
C ASP A 327 -2.68 -1.37 13.25
N TYR A 328 -2.63 -1.69 11.95
CA TYR A 328 -3.06 -2.96 11.39
C TYR A 328 -2.34 -3.23 10.05
N GLY A 329 -2.31 -4.49 9.61
CA GLY A 329 -1.74 -4.83 8.31
C GLY A 329 -2.60 -4.33 7.16
N LEU A 330 -1.99 -3.67 6.16
CA LEU A 330 -2.68 -3.26 4.92
C LEU A 330 -3.20 -4.47 4.14
N MET A 331 -2.37 -5.52 3.99
CA MET A 331 -2.71 -6.69 3.19
C MET A 331 -3.92 -7.48 3.72
N PRO A 332 -4.06 -7.74 5.05
CA PRO A 332 -5.28 -8.29 5.62
C PRO A 332 -6.55 -7.51 5.25
N ILE A 333 -6.52 -6.17 5.27
CA ILE A 333 -7.67 -5.34 4.87
C ILE A 333 -8.00 -5.57 3.38
N MET A 334 -6.98 -5.56 2.52
CA MET A 334 -7.15 -5.82 1.08
C MET A 334 -7.70 -7.22 0.80
N PHE A 335 -7.25 -8.24 1.53
CA PHE A 335 -7.75 -9.60 1.35
C PHE A 335 -9.20 -9.77 1.84
N ASN A 336 -9.60 -9.11 2.94
CA ASN A 336 -11.01 -9.10 3.34
C ASN A 336 -11.89 -8.33 2.33
N ALA A 337 -11.37 -7.27 1.72
CA ALA A 337 -12.05 -6.57 0.64
C ALA A 337 -12.25 -7.48 -0.59
N ILE A 338 -11.22 -8.25 -0.98
CA ILE A 338 -11.34 -9.27 -2.05
C ILE A 338 -12.32 -10.38 -1.66
N ALA A 339 -12.24 -10.88 -0.42
CA ALA A 339 -13.12 -11.94 0.08
C ALA A 339 -14.59 -11.50 0.03
N ALA A 340 -14.89 -10.27 0.45
CA ALA A 340 -16.24 -9.70 0.38
C ALA A 340 -16.78 -9.67 -1.07
N ILE A 341 -15.94 -9.31 -2.04
CA ILE A 341 -16.31 -9.32 -3.47
C ILE A 341 -16.53 -10.73 -4.01
N LYS A 342 -15.78 -11.71 -3.49
CA LYS A 342 -15.88 -13.13 -3.89
C LYS A 342 -16.92 -13.91 -3.11
N GLU A 343 -17.59 -13.28 -2.16
CA GLU A 343 -18.53 -13.92 -1.24
C GLU A 343 -17.88 -15.03 -0.39
N GLU A 344 -16.61 -14.82 -0.03
CA GLU A 344 -15.82 -15.68 0.86
C GLU A 344 -15.87 -15.17 2.30
N GLU A 345 -15.57 -16.05 3.27
CA GLU A 345 -15.52 -15.68 4.69
C GLU A 345 -14.41 -14.65 4.97
N LEU A 346 -14.75 -13.59 5.71
CA LEU A 346 -13.81 -12.55 6.13
C LEU A 346 -13.04 -12.99 7.38
N ASN A 347 -11.75 -12.68 7.41
CA ASN A 347 -10.90 -12.89 8.58
C ASN A 347 -11.04 -11.69 9.54
N MET A 348 -11.93 -11.80 10.51
CA MET A 348 -12.17 -10.74 11.50
C MET A 348 -10.93 -10.49 12.38
N PRO A 349 -10.67 -9.23 12.78
CA PRO A 349 -9.54 -8.92 13.63
C PRO A 349 -9.77 -9.55 15.00
N VAL A 350 -8.68 -9.93 15.66
CA VAL A 350 -8.79 -10.49 17.00
C VAL A 350 -8.83 -9.36 18.02
N SER A 351 -9.91 -9.31 18.80
CA SER A 351 -10.16 -8.26 19.81
C SER A 351 -9.69 -8.64 21.22
N THR A 352 -9.24 -9.88 21.45
CA THR A 352 -8.72 -10.32 22.76
C THR A 352 -7.36 -10.99 22.63
N THR A 353 -6.44 -10.61 23.50
CA THR A 353 -5.16 -11.29 23.65
C THR A 353 -4.98 -11.74 25.09
N ILE A 354 -4.31 -12.86 25.28
CA ILE A 354 -3.96 -13.38 26.60
C ILE A 354 -2.45 -13.29 26.78
N SER A 355 -2.01 -13.16 28.04
CA SER A 355 -0.61 -13.29 28.39
C SER A 355 -0.34 -14.74 28.80
N LEU A 356 0.66 -15.36 28.19
CA LEU A 356 1.13 -16.69 28.56
C LEU A 356 2.44 -16.56 29.32
N ASN A 357 2.63 -17.39 30.35
CA ASN A 357 3.88 -17.39 31.10
C ASN A 357 4.99 -18.15 30.35
N LYS A 358 6.24 -18.01 30.81
CA LYS A 358 7.41 -18.65 30.21
C LYS A 358 7.28 -20.18 30.04
N ILE A 359 6.67 -20.88 31.01
CA ILE A 359 6.51 -22.34 30.97
C ILE A 359 5.53 -22.72 29.86
N GLU A 360 4.47 -21.94 29.67
CA GLU A 360 3.50 -22.13 28.60
C GLU A 360 4.12 -21.83 27.23
N LEU A 361 4.78 -20.68 27.09
CA LEU A 361 5.42 -20.25 25.84
C LEU A 361 6.48 -21.25 25.34
N ASN A 362 7.28 -21.80 26.25
CA ASN A 362 8.32 -22.77 25.92
C ASN A 362 7.79 -24.04 25.23
N LYS A 363 6.49 -24.37 25.35
CA LYS A 363 5.91 -25.55 24.70
C LYS A 363 5.87 -25.39 23.17
N TYR A 364 5.71 -24.16 22.69
CA TYR A 364 5.57 -23.86 21.27
C TYR A 364 6.92 -23.66 20.56
N VAL A 365 7.99 -23.37 21.31
CA VAL A 365 9.36 -23.16 20.79
C VAL A 365 9.83 -24.37 20.00
N GLY A 366 10.43 -24.13 18.85
CA GLY A 366 11.00 -25.15 17.98
C GLY A 366 10.83 -24.82 16.51
N ILE A 367 11.19 -25.79 15.67
CA ILE A 367 11.14 -25.70 14.22
C ILE A 367 10.00 -26.58 13.72
N TYR A 368 9.15 -26.02 12.87
CA TYR A 368 8.00 -26.68 12.28
C TYR A 368 8.18 -26.73 10.77
N LYS A 369 7.92 -27.90 10.18
CA LYS A 369 8.13 -28.16 8.76
C LYS A 369 6.87 -28.72 8.12
N SER A 370 6.63 -28.37 6.86
CA SER A 370 5.65 -29.02 6.00
C SER A 370 6.27 -29.35 4.65
N LYS A 371 5.70 -30.32 3.94
CA LYS A 371 6.01 -30.56 2.52
C LYS A 371 5.33 -29.53 1.61
N ASP A 372 4.31 -28.86 2.11
CA ASP A 372 3.50 -27.86 1.37
C ASP A 372 4.07 -26.45 1.47
N LEU A 373 5.18 -26.28 2.21
CA LEU A 373 5.89 -25.01 2.38
C LEU A 373 7.36 -25.15 1.98
N PRO A 374 7.93 -24.18 1.25
CA PRO A 374 9.34 -24.23 0.84
C PRO A 374 10.30 -23.81 1.96
N PHE A 375 9.80 -23.49 3.15
CA PHE A 375 10.57 -23.05 4.30
C PHE A 375 10.05 -23.71 5.59
N ASN A 376 10.93 -23.79 6.59
CA ASN A 376 10.54 -24.12 7.96
C ASN A 376 10.09 -22.86 8.70
N LEU A 377 9.20 -23.01 9.68
CA LEU A 377 8.88 -21.95 10.65
C LEU A 377 9.67 -22.18 11.93
N VAL A 378 10.33 -21.14 12.42
CA VAL A 378 11.08 -21.14 13.68
C VAL A 378 10.30 -20.31 14.69
N PHE A 379 10.13 -20.85 15.90
CA PHE A 379 9.51 -20.16 17.02
C PHE A 379 10.45 -20.10 18.21
N GLU A 380 10.58 -18.91 18.80
CA GLU A 380 11.41 -18.64 19.96
C GLU A 380 10.64 -17.81 21.00
N THR A 381 11.14 -17.79 22.23
CA THR A 381 10.58 -16.95 23.30
C THR A 381 11.65 -16.34 24.18
N ASP A 382 11.45 -15.10 24.59
CA ASP A 382 12.21 -14.44 25.65
C ASP A 382 11.57 -14.65 27.05
N GLY A 383 10.52 -15.47 27.12
CA GLY A 383 9.73 -15.74 28.33
C GLY A 383 8.61 -14.74 28.59
N LYS A 384 8.46 -13.70 27.76
CA LYS A 384 7.33 -12.76 27.80
C LYS A 384 6.41 -12.91 26.58
N VAL A 385 6.98 -13.14 25.40
CA VAL A 385 6.23 -13.31 24.15
C VAL A 385 6.75 -14.50 23.35
N LEU A 386 5.89 -15.05 22.50
CA LEU A 386 6.32 -15.94 21.42
C LEU A 386 6.70 -15.09 20.21
N LYS A 387 7.78 -15.42 19.54
CA LYS A 387 8.17 -14.84 18.26
C LYS A 387 8.29 -15.94 17.23
N GLY A 388 7.95 -15.65 15.98
CA GLY A 388 8.08 -16.62 14.90
C GLY A 388 8.33 -15.99 13.54
N ALA A 389 9.00 -16.74 12.66
CA ALA A 389 9.23 -16.38 11.27
C ALA A 389 9.68 -17.62 10.45
N PRO A 390 9.71 -17.52 9.11
CA PRO A 390 10.48 -18.46 8.30
C PRO A 390 11.95 -18.51 8.73
N GLU A 391 12.56 -19.69 8.68
CA GLU A 391 13.97 -19.89 9.00
C GLU A 391 14.88 -18.93 8.21
N GLY A 392 15.81 -18.27 8.92
CA GLY A 392 16.70 -17.24 8.35
C GLY A 392 16.09 -15.85 8.22
N SER A 393 14.83 -15.65 8.62
CA SER A 393 14.18 -14.34 8.65
C SER A 393 14.17 -13.71 10.05
N GLU A 394 13.93 -12.41 10.12
CA GLU A 394 13.75 -11.70 11.40
C GLU A 394 12.46 -12.17 12.11
N LEU A 395 12.58 -12.60 13.37
CA LEU A 395 11.46 -13.07 14.18
C LEU A 395 10.48 -11.93 14.52
N LYS A 396 9.19 -12.16 14.31
CA LYS A 396 8.13 -11.20 14.65
C LYS A 396 7.33 -11.67 15.85
N ILE A 397 6.90 -10.73 16.69
CA ILE A 397 6.08 -11.01 17.88
C ILE A 397 4.72 -11.56 17.44
N LEU A 398 4.32 -12.65 18.08
CA LEU A 398 3.03 -13.30 17.89
C LEU A 398 2.14 -13.01 19.11
N LYS A 399 0.93 -12.50 18.86
CA LYS A 399 -0.04 -12.24 19.93
C LYS A 399 -0.80 -13.54 20.21
N ALA A 400 -0.80 -14.00 21.45
CA ALA A 400 -1.61 -15.15 21.86
C ALA A 400 -3.08 -14.72 21.98
N THR A 401 -3.97 -15.40 21.28
CA THR A 401 -5.41 -15.14 21.28
C THR A 401 -6.15 -16.18 22.10
N ASN A 402 -5.57 -17.36 22.20
CA ASN A 402 -5.94 -18.44 23.11
C ASN A 402 -4.67 -19.21 23.51
N LYS A 403 -4.78 -20.20 24.40
CA LYS A 403 -3.64 -20.97 24.91
C LYS A 403 -2.76 -21.52 23.78
N ASP A 404 -3.37 -22.10 22.76
CA ASP A 404 -2.66 -22.74 21.63
C ASP A 404 -2.86 -22.00 20.30
N GLU A 405 -3.41 -20.77 20.34
CA GLU A 405 -3.64 -19.96 19.15
C GLU A 405 -2.88 -18.63 19.22
N PHE A 406 -2.14 -18.34 18.15
CA PHE A 406 -1.36 -17.12 18.01
C PHE A 406 -1.61 -16.45 16.67
N VAL A 407 -1.48 -15.13 16.62
CA VAL A 407 -1.64 -14.35 15.39
C VAL A 407 -0.44 -13.44 15.12
N LEU A 408 -0.05 -13.35 13.84
CA LEU A 408 0.79 -12.29 13.32
C LEU A 408 -0.10 -11.32 12.54
N GLU A 409 -0.63 -10.34 13.26
CA GLU A 409 -1.67 -9.43 12.80
C GLU A 409 -1.26 -8.62 11.56
N SER A 410 0.02 -8.24 11.46
CA SER A 410 0.56 -7.49 10.33
C SER A 410 0.44 -8.23 8.98
N LEU A 411 0.42 -9.56 9.02
CA LEU A 411 0.25 -10.43 7.83
C LEU A 411 -1.10 -11.16 7.83
N GLY A 412 -1.92 -11.01 8.86
CA GLY A 412 -3.16 -11.76 9.05
C GLY A 412 -2.93 -13.27 9.20
N VAL A 413 -1.74 -13.69 9.63
CA VAL A 413 -1.43 -15.12 9.81
C VAL A 413 -2.04 -15.58 11.14
N VAL A 414 -2.69 -16.73 11.12
CA VAL A 414 -3.19 -17.42 12.32
C VAL A 414 -2.48 -18.77 12.47
N LEU A 415 -2.00 -19.05 13.66
CA LEU A 415 -1.20 -20.20 14.04
C LEU A 415 -1.93 -20.98 15.13
N ASN A 416 -2.39 -22.18 14.80
CA ASN A 416 -3.08 -23.06 15.75
C ASN A 416 -2.19 -24.26 16.07
N PHE A 417 -1.57 -24.26 17.24
CA PHE A 417 -0.69 -25.34 17.69
C PHE A 417 -1.52 -26.50 18.26
N ASN A 418 -1.05 -27.72 18.00
CA ASN A 418 -1.52 -28.92 18.66
C ASN A 418 -0.31 -29.61 19.29
N LEU A 419 -0.20 -29.47 20.61
CA LEU A 419 0.92 -29.99 21.40
C LEU A 419 0.86 -31.52 21.58
N GLU A 420 -0.31 -32.15 21.43
CA GLU A 420 -0.45 -33.61 21.53
C GLU A 420 0.13 -34.31 20.30
N THR A 421 -0.12 -33.75 19.12
CA THR A 421 0.37 -34.26 17.84
C THR A 421 1.66 -33.59 17.37
N ASN A 422 2.22 -32.67 18.17
CA ASN A 422 3.37 -31.85 17.79
C ASN A 422 3.21 -31.21 16.40
N SER A 423 2.02 -30.69 16.12
CA SER A 423 1.70 -30.08 14.83
C SER A 423 1.24 -28.64 14.98
N LEU A 424 1.26 -27.91 13.87
CA LEU A 424 0.81 -26.53 13.76
C LEU A 424 -0.04 -26.40 12.50
N LEU A 425 -1.27 -25.90 12.65
CA LEU A 425 -2.09 -25.46 11.53
C LEU A 425 -1.77 -24.00 11.25
N PHE A 426 -1.13 -23.76 10.11
CA PHE A 426 -0.73 -22.45 9.60
C PHE A 426 -1.78 -21.94 8.62
N LYS A 427 -2.42 -20.81 8.95
CA LYS A 427 -3.42 -20.15 8.11
C LYS A 427 -2.91 -18.78 7.68
N GLN A 428 -3.02 -18.48 6.40
CA GLN A 428 -2.75 -17.17 5.84
C GLN A 428 -3.98 -16.67 5.07
N PRO A 429 -4.24 -15.35 5.03
CA PRO A 429 -5.41 -14.83 4.34
C PRO A 429 -5.39 -15.27 2.88
N GLY A 430 -6.50 -15.81 2.36
CA GLY A 430 -6.62 -16.23 0.96
C GLY A 430 -5.77 -17.44 0.54
N GLU A 431 -5.30 -18.25 1.49
CA GLU A 431 -4.68 -19.55 1.22
C GLU A 431 -5.35 -20.67 2.02
N SER A 432 -5.34 -21.89 1.48
CA SER A 432 -5.76 -23.06 2.24
C SER A 432 -4.83 -23.29 3.44
N PRO A 433 -5.37 -23.66 4.61
CA PRO A 433 -4.56 -23.99 5.78
C PRO A 433 -3.54 -25.10 5.48
N LYS A 434 -2.32 -24.96 5.98
CA LYS A 434 -1.24 -25.95 5.84
C LYS A 434 -0.89 -26.52 7.20
N THR A 435 -0.67 -27.82 7.28
CA THR A 435 -0.24 -28.47 8.53
C THR A 435 1.27 -28.64 8.51
N LEU A 436 1.93 -28.18 9.56
CA LEU A 436 3.35 -28.37 9.82
C LEU A 436 3.52 -29.31 11.02
N THR A 437 4.65 -30.03 11.06
CA THR A 437 5.03 -30.90 12.18
C THR A 437 6.32 -30.37 12.80
N LYS A 438 6.40 -30.40 14.13
CA LYS A 438 7.59 -30.03 14.89
C LYS A 438 8.69 -31.06 14.66
N ILE A 439 9.90 -30.62 14.38
CA ILE A 439 11.03 -31.50 14.03
C ILE A 439 12.19 -31.46 15.02
N ASN A 440 12.09 -30.68 16.10
CA ASN A 440 13.06 -30.65 17.20
C ASN A 440 12.44 -30.19 18.53
#